data_AF-A0A3B8NRL4-F1
#
_entry.id   AF-A0A3B8NRL4-F1
#
_cell.length_a   1.000
_cell.length_b   1.000
_cell.length_c   1.000
_cell.angle_alpha   90.00
_cell.angle_beta   90.00
_cell.angle_gamma   90.00
#
_symmetry.space_group_name_H-M   'P 1'
#
loop_
_entity.id
_entity.type
_entity.pdbx_description
1 polymer ?
#
loop_
_entity_poly.entity_id
_entity_poly.type
_entity_poly.pdbx_seq_one_letter_code
_entity_poly.pdbx_strand_id
1 'polypeptide(L)'
;MNRSSGEGLTRKFWEQLLNLYDEFMVTGKRDEKMIEMLERANLLQEGTRMGREILDSFPHLDFKTVDQLVRQGIRETIVNNLKAAPE
;
A
#
# COMPACT_ATOMS: atom_id res chain seq x y z
N MET A 1 -8.44 21.02 -11.81
CA MET A 1 -9.49 20.06 -12.24
C MET A 1 -9.07 18.67 -11.78
N ASN A 2 -9.93 17.98 -11.01
CA ASN A 2 -10.04 16.52 -10.85
C ASN A 2 -8.85 15.75 -10.22
N ARG A 3 -8.97 14.89 -9.20
CA ARG A 3 -10.09 14.29 -8.42
C ARG A 3 -9.55 13.97 -7.01
N SER A 4 -10.43 13.96 -6.01
CA SER A 4 -10.19 13.38 -4.69
C SER A 4 -9.85 11.90 -4.81
N SER A 5 -8.60 11.50 -4.51
CA SER A 5 -8.16 10.11 -4.64
C SER A 5 -8.38 9.26 -3.37
N GLY A 6 -9.09 9.78 -2.36
CA GLY A 6 -9.31 9.06 -1.10
C GLY A 6 -10.65 9.34 -0.40
N GLU A 7 -11.41 10.34 -0.85
CA GLU A 7 -12.74 10.59 -0.32
C GLU A 7 -13.73 9.59 -0.94
N GLY A 8 -14.11 8.57 -0.17
CA GLY A 8 -15.16 7.62 -0.54
C GLY A 8 -14.79 6.14 -0.54
N LEU A 9 -13.61 5.75 -0.04
CA LEU A 9 -13.29 4.34 0.20
C LEU A 9 -13.87 3.90 1.54
N THR A 10 -14.72 2.88 1.52
CA THR A 10 -15.44 2.39 2.69
C THR A 10 -14.56 1.54 3.59
N ARG A 11 -14.96 1.34 4.86
CA ARG A 11 -14.30 0.39 5.75
C ARG A 11 -14.12 -0.99 5.12
N LYS A 12 -15.19 -1.53 4.51
CA LYS A 12 -15.17 -2.84 3.83
C LYS A 12 -14.12 -2.91 2.71
N PHE A 13 -13.90 -1.82 1.98
CA PHE A 13 -12.83 -1.77 0.97
C PHE A 13 -11.46 -1.99 1.61
N TRP A 14 -11.17 -1.28 2.71
CA TRP A 14 -9.89 -1.39 3.41
C TRP A 14 -9.69 -2.74 4.10
N GLU A 15 -10.74 -3.33 4.68
CA GLU A 15 -10.67 -4.68 5.26
C GLU A 15 -10.32 -5.72 4.20
N GLN A 16 -10.98 -5.65 3.04
CA GLN A 16 -10.72 -6.56 1.94
C GLN A 16 -9.30 -6.37 1.36
N LEU A 17 -8.86 -5.12 1.20
CA LEU A 17 -7.50 -4.84 0.75
C LEU A 17 -6.47 -5.37 1.74
N LEU A 18 -6.67 -5.16 3.04
CA LEU A 18 -5.77 -5.66 4.08
C LEU A 18 -5.65 -7.19 4.03
N ASN A 19 -6.77 -7.91 3.89
CA ASN A 19 -6.74 -9.37 3.80
C ASN A 19 -5.94 -9.88 2.60
N LEU A 20 -6.15 -9.29 1.42
CA LEU A 20 -5.40 -9.65 0.21
C LEU A 20 -3.92 -9.29 0.33
N TYR A 21 -3.62 -8.13 0.91
CA TYR A 21 -2.25 -7.68 1.10
C TYR A 21 -1.50 -8.55 2.11
N ASP A 22 -2.14 -8.98 3.19
CA ASP A 22 -1.57 -9.90 4.18
C ASP A 22 -1.29 -11.28 3.57
N GLU A 23 -2.18 -11.79 2.71
CA GLU A 23 -1.92 -13.02 1.95
C GLU A 23 -0.71 -12.87 1.02
N PHE A 24 -0.59 -11.75 0.32
CA PHE A 24 0.58 -11.43 -0.51
C PHE A 24 1.86 -11.37 0.31
N MET A 25 1.82 -10.78 1.51
CA MET A 25 2.99 -10.70 2.40
C MET A 25 3.49 -12.07 2.87
N VAL A 26 2.58 -13.03 3.06
CA VAL A 26 2.93 -14.40 3.47
C VAL A 26 3.38 -15.26 2.28
N THR A 27 2.66 -15.18 1.16
CA THR A 27 2.83 -16.11 0.04
C THR A 27 3.75 -15.60 -1.06
N GLY A 28 3.96 -14.28 -1.15
CA GLY A 28 4.59 -13.61 -2.26
C GLY A 28 3.78 -13.62 -3.57
N LYS A 29 2.60 -14.23 -3.59
CA LYS A 29 1.77 -14.34 -4.79
C LYS A 29 1.06 -13.03 -5.06
N ARG A 30 1.19 -12.54 -6.29
CA ARG A 30 0.45 -11.36 -6.76
C ARG A 30 -0.95 -11.78 -7.13
N ASP A 31 -1.92 -11.08 -6.55
CA ASP A 31 -3.33 -11.20 -6.86
C ASP A 31 -3.77 -9.96 -7.68
N GLU A 32 -4.44 -10.17 -8.81
CA GLU A 32 -4.84 -9.07 -9.71
C GLU A 32 -5.79 -8.10 -9.02
N LYS A 33 -6.72 -8.61 -8.22
CA LYS A 33 -7.69 -7.81 -7.48
C LYS A 33 -7.03 -6.98 -6.38
N MET A 34 -6.00 -7.51 -5.72
CA MET A 34 -5.17 -6.72 -4.81
C MET A 34 -4.51 -5.54 -5.55
N ILE A 35 -3.95 -5.76 -6.73
CA ILE A 35 -3.30 -4.71 -7.52
C ILE A 35 -4.30 -3.62 -7.93
N GLU A 36 -5.47 -3.99 -8.42
CA GLU A 36 -6.54 -3.05 -8.76
C GLU A 36 -6.99 -2.21 -7.55
N MET A 37 -7.10 -2.83 -6.37
CA MET A 37 -7.45 -2.14 -5.13
C MET A 37 -6.33 -1.19 -4.67
N LEU A 38 -5.06 -1.59 -4.78
CA LEU A 38 -3.93 -0.71 -4.50
C LEU A 38 -3.91 0.49 -5.44
N GLU A 39 -4.21 0.30 -6.73
CA GLU A 39 -4.31 1.39 -7.71
C GLU A 39 -5.45 2.35 -7.35
N ARG A 40 -6.64 1.83 -7.05
CA ARG A 40 -7.80 2.63 -6.64
C ARG A 40 -7.55 3.42 -5.35
N ALA A 41 -6.74 2.89 -4.45
CA ALA A 41 -6.32 3.55 -3.21
C ALA A 41 -5.10 4.48 -3.39
N ASN A 42 -4.58 4.63 -4.60
CA ASN A 42 -3.35 5.34 -4.93
C ASN A 42 -2.09 4.83 -4.20
N LEU A 43 -2.11 3.58 -3.72
CA LEU A 43 -1.03 2.99 -2.94
C LEU A 43 0.13 2.47 -3.79
N LEU A 44 -0.07 2.25 -5.10
CA LEU A 44 1.03 1.93 -6.02
C LEU A 44 1.98 3.13 -6.21
N GLN A 45 1.40 4.33 -6.37
CA GLN A 45 2.17 5.57 -6.48
C GLN A 45 2.86 5.88 -5.15
N GLU A 46 2.15 5.70 -4.04
CA GLU A 46 2.69 5.91 -2.71
C GLU A 46 3.87 4.96 -2.43
N GLY A 47 3.77 3.69 -2.80
CA GLY A 47 4.87 2.73 -2.63
C GLY A 47 6.10 3.10 -3.46
N THR A 48 5.88 3.62 -4.67
CA THR A 48 6.97 4.14 -5.52
C THR A 48 7.66 5.34 -4.88
N ARG A 49 6.87 6.27 -4.32
CA ARG A 49 7.38 7.45 -3.60
C ARG A 49 8.20 7.04 -2.38
N MET A 50 7.66 6.15 -1.53
CA MET A 50 8.37 5.62 -0.36
C MET A 50 9.69 4.95 -0.74
N GLY A 51 9.69 4.09 -1.77
CA GLY A 51 10.91 3.41 -2.21
C GLY A 51 11.99 4.37 -2.65
N ARG A 52 11.62 5.43 -3.38
CA ARG A 52 12.56 6.48 -3.78
C ARG A 52 13.10 7.26 -2.59
N GLU A 53 12.24 7.67 -1.66
CA GLU A 53 12.65 8.40 -0.46
C GLU A 53 13.63 7.59 0.42
N ILE A 54 13.40 6.27 0.54
CA ILE A 54 14.29 5.38 1.27
C ILE A 54 15.64 5.24 0.55
N LEU A 55 15.64 5.03 -0.77
CA LEU A 55 16.88 4.92 -1.55
C LEU A 55 17.71 6.21 -1.52
N ASP A 56 17.04 7.36 -1.60
CA ASP A 56 17.70 8.67 -1.56
C ASP A 56 18.27 8.96 -0.15
N SER A 57 17.58 8.54 0.91
CA SER A 57 18.01 8.75 2.30
C SER A 57 19.05 7.74 2.78
N PHE A 58 19.00 6.51 2.26
CA PHE A 58 19.82 5.39 2.68
C PHE A 58 20.41 4.64 1.48
N PRO A 59 21.34 5.27 0.73
CA PRO A 59 21.85 4.72 -0.54
C PRO A 59 22.67 3.43 -0.38
N HIS A 60 22.99 3.03 0.84
CA HIS A 60 23.70 1.79 1.15
C HIS A 60 22.76 0.59 1.35
N LEU A 61 21.44 0.80 1.43
CA LEU A 61 20.48 -0.28 1.54
C LEU A 61 20.34 -0.99 0.19
N ASP A 62 20.28 -2.32 0.24
CA ASP A 62 19.99 -3.10 -0.95
C ASP A 62 18.50 -3.01 -1.34
N PHE A 63 18.22 -3.31 -2.60
CA PHE A 63 16.85 -3.24 -3.13
C PHE A 63 15.88 -4.16 -2.37
N LYS A 64 16.35 -5.29 -1.85
CA LYS A 64 15.52 -6.25 -1.11
C LYS A 64 15.07 -5.68 0.23
N THR A 65 15.96 -5.01 0.94
CA THR A 65 15.66 -4.34 2.20
C THR A 65 14.69 -3.19 1.96
N VAL A 66 14.92 -2.39 0.91
CA VAL A 66 13.99 -1.33 0.53
C VAL A 66 12.61 -1.89 0.16
N ASP A 67 12.52 -2.94 -0.65
CA ASP A 67 11.24 -3.59 -0.99
C ASP A 67 10.48 -4.05 0.25
N GLN A 68 11.17 -4.64 1.23
CA GLN A 68 10.54 -5.04 2.51
C GLN A 68 10.02 -3.84 3.31
N LEU A 69 10.80 -2.76 3.39
CA LEU A 69 10.39 -1.54 4.10
C LEU A 69 9.18 -0.88 3.44
N VAL A 70 9.18 -0.78 2.10
CA VAL A 70 8.05 -0.24 1.33
C VAL A 70 6.80 -1.08 1.58
N ARG A 71 6.90 -2.41 1.53
CA ARG A 71 5.76 -3.30 1.79
C ARG A 71 5.17 -3.11 3.17
N GLN A 72 6.01 -2.96 4.20
CA GLN A 72 5.53 -2.67 5.55
C GLN A 72 4.85 -1.31 5.63
N GLY A 73 5.45 -0.27 5.02
CA GLY A 73 4.86 1.07 4.98
C GLY A 73 3.49 1.11 4.28
N ILE A 74 3.32 0.36 3.19
CA ILE A 74 2.03 0.22 2.52
C ILE A 74 1.01 -0.50 3.42
N ARG A 75 1.40 -1.59 4.08
CA ARG A 75 0.53 -2.29 5.03
C ARG A 75 0.06 -1.37 6.16
N GLU A 76 0.96 -0.60 6.75
CA GLU A 76 0.64 0.37 7.80
C GLU A 76 -0.31 1.45 7.28
N THR A 77 -0.11 1.92 6.05
CA THR A 77 -1.00 2.89 5.40
C THR A 77 -2.42 2.31 5.23
N ILE A 78 -2.55 1.05 4.81
CA ILE A 78 -3.85 0.36 4.72
C ILE A 78 -4.53 0.31 6.10
N VAL A 79 -3.79 -0.07 7.15
CA VAL A 79 -4.32 -0.16 8.52
C VAL A 79 -4.76 1.21 9.04
N ASN A 80 -3.99 2.26 8.78
CA ASN A 80 -4.33 3.61 9.22
C ASN A 80 -5.58 4.14 8.52
N ASN A 81 -5.72 3.88 7.22
CA ASN A 81 -6.94 4.21 6.48
C ASN A 81 -8.15 3.39 6.93
N LEU A 82 -7.97 2.10 7.24
CA LEU A 82 -9.03 1.27 7.81
C LEU A 82 -9.57 1.85 9.13
N LYS A 83 -8.68 2.34 10.00
CA LYS A 83 -9.07 2.96 11.28
C LYS A 83 -9.79 4.30 11.09
N ALA A 84 -9.46 5.04 10.02
CA ALA A 84 -10.04 6.34 9.71
C ALA A 84 -11.33 6.25 8.87
N ALA A 85 -11.61 5.10 8.27
CA ALA A 85 -12.74 4.92 7.37
C ALA A 85 -14.09 4.94 8.13
N PRO A 86 -15.12 5.62 7.58
CA PRO A 86 -16.47 5.56 8.13
C PRO A 86 -17.03 4.12 7.99
N GLU A 87 -17.86 3.72 8.95
CA GLU A 87 -18.55 2.41 8.94
C GLU A 87 -19.41 2.19 7.69
#